data_AF-Q8EVA9-F1
#
_entry.id   AF-Q8EVA9-F1
#
_cell.length_a   1.000
_cell.length_b   1.000
_cell.length_c   1.000
_cell.angle_alpha   90.00
_cell.angle_beta   90.00
_cell.angle_gamma   90.00
#
_symmetry.space_group_name_H-M   'P 1'
#
loop_
_entity.id
_entity.type
_entity.pdbx_description
1 polymer ?
#
loop_
_entity_poly.entity_id
_entity_poly.type
_entity_poly.pdbx_seq_one_letter_code
_entity_poly.pdbx_strand_id
1 'polypeptide(L)'
;MKIKKIKLLKALAMTGAFGIVATVPVIVSSCSSTSDNNTGGGNNGGDTQTQKVSLQLKDSVDLKGSLSKIFDTEATNASSRKSTNTLISEDIKANPGTYFTFTETTEETVKETIQNATVEVEGNFSSSSWEGQAYNQESGNWGADSSVVTIDPANKYLYPTNLDQLTFKDLDGLKTELEKTGTNNKTVLQNALETAGATIDAGAQLSIENRLGLTNDDLLHVNVKETKANTADKNYDLQIPVSDLNLSVSDLSIKVTSDNIETGEKTTTKYDYNIGIDPTTHYVQGTTKPSANDEASVDVNKVLEDLSLATDANGTLDNEALIKALGVYNVQFSNPTIAKKATTTRAIEDTVYTITLKATPTANKNYVWSDNGNSEERDITFDVTLAIGTN
;
A
#
# COMPACT_ATOMS: atom_id res chain seq x y z
N MET A 1 -43.07 2.91 -20.96
CA MET A 1 -41.71 2.69 -21.50
C MET A 1 -40.84 2.18 -20.35
N LYS A 2 -40.30 0.97 -20.46
CA LYS A 2 -39.47 0.33 -19.43
C LYS A 2 -38.11 1.03 -19.39
N ILE A 3 -37.70 1.55 -18.23
CA ILE A 3 -36.29 1.83 -17.94
C ILE A 3 -35.85 0.84 -16.86
N LYS A 4 -35.14 -0.19 -17.31
CA LYS A 4 -34.28 -1.04 -16.49
C LYS A 4 -33.01 -0.25 -16.16
N LYS A 5 -32.39 -0.58 -15.00
CA LYS A 5 -30.99 -0.35 -14.53
C LYS A 5 -31.01 0.34 -13.15
N ILE A 6 -30.35 -0.09 -12.08
CA ILE A 6 -29.27 -1.07 -11.87
C ILE A 6 -29.52 -1.79 -10.53
N LYS A 7 -29.42 -3.11 -10.53
CA LYS A 7 -29.17 -3.92 -9.33
C LYS A 7 -27.65 -3.99 -9.16
N LEU A 8 -27.11 -3.65 -8.00
CA LEU A 8 -26.07 -4.45 -7.33
C LEU A 8 -25.83 -3.97 -5.88
N LEU A 9 -26.82 -4.16 -5.00
CA LEU A 9 -26.50 -4.33 -3.58
C LEU A 9 -25.84 -5.70 -3.45
N LYS A 10 -24.53 -5.73 -3.15
CA LYS A 10 -23.87 -6.92 -2.63
C LYS A 10 -23.06 -6.52 -1.41
N ALA A 11 -23.67 -6.77 -0.26
CA ALA A 11 -23.03 -6.83 1.03
C ALA A 11 -21.76 -7.71 0.94
N LEU A 12 -20.66 -7.14 1.37
CA LEU A 12 -19.36 -7.77 1.49
C LEU A 12 -19.42 -8.79 2.64
N ALA A 13 -19.85 -10.01 2.32
CA ALA A 13 -19.77 -11.15 3.24
C ALA A 13 -18.30 -11.53 3.40
N MET A 14 -17.69 -10.96 4.43
CA MET A 14 -16.29 -11.11 4.75
C MET A 14 -16.18 -12.28 5.73
N THR A 15 -15.93 -13.48 5.23
CA THR A 15 -15.36 -14.61 5.98
C THR A 15 -14.45 -15.36 5.02
N GLY A 16 -13.16 -15.39 5.35
CA GLY A 16 -12.13 -16.02 4.53
C GLY A 16 -11.07 -16.61 5.43
N ALA A 17 -11.49 -17.56 6.25
CA ALA A 17 -10.59 -18.49 6.89
C ALA A 17 -10.31 -19.67 5.94
N PHE A 18 -9.16 -20.30 6.17
CA PHE A 18 -8.74 -21.65 5.79
C PHE A 18 -8.01 -21.84 4.45
N GLY A 19 -6.70 -22.09 4.60
CA GLY A 19 -6.19 -23.45 4.60
C GLY A 19 -6.02 -24.09 3.22
N ILE A 20 -4.80 -24.02 2.69
CA ILE A 20 -4.38 -24.97 1.66
C ILE A 20 -3.70 -26.14 2.37
N VAL A 21 -4.40 -27.27 2.30
CA VAL A 21 -3.92 -28.61 2.61
C VAL A 21 -2.73 -28.89 1.71
N ALA A 22 -1.57 -29.19 2.30
CA ALA A 22 -0.43 -29.73 1.57
C ALA A 22 -0.80 -31.12 1.03
N THR A 23 -1.39 -31.20 -0.16
CA THR A 23 -1.27 -32.41 -0.97
C THR A 23 0.15 -32.44 -1.51
N VAL A 24 1.02 -33.11 -0.76
CA VAL A 24 2.37 -33.47 -1.21
C VAL A 24 2.21 -34.27 -2.52
N PRO A 25 2.76 -33.82 -3.66
CA PRO A 25 3.00 -34.74 -4.75
C PRO A 25 4.15 -35.65 -4.29
N VAL A 26 3.82 -36.88 -3.91
CA VAL A 26 4.82 -37.95 -3.84
C VAL A 26 5.23 -38.22 -5.29
N ILE A 27 6.26 -37.51 -5.77
CA ILE A 27 6.97 -37.92 -6.98
C ILE A 27 7.92 -39.04 -6.56
N VAL A 28 7.44 -40.27 -6.70
CA VAL A 28 8.29 -41.44 -6.86
C VAL A 28 8.98 -41.28 -8.22
N SER A 29 10.25 -40.85 -8.23
CA SER A 29 11.10 -41.08 -9.39
C SER A 29 11.75 -42.44 -9.24
N SER A 30 11.03 -43.47 -9.70
CA SER A 30 11.60 -44.77 -10.02
C SER A 30 12.24 -44.71 -11.40
N CYS A 31 13.57 -44.85 -11.41
CA CYS A 31 14.41 -45.58 -12.36
C CYS A 31 14.41 -45.19 -13.85
N SER A 32 15.61 -45.02 -14.41
CA SER A 32 16.17 -46.02 -15.34
C SER A 32 17.63 -45.72 -15.69
N SER A 33 18.45 -46.73 -15.50
CA SER A 33 19.90 -46.84 -15.72
C SER A 33 20.34 -46.85 -17.18
N THR A 34 21.58 -46.45 -17.45
CA THR A 34 22.47 -47.29 -18.25
C THR A 34 23.93 -47.10 -17.83
N SER A 35 24.43 -48.10 -17.10
CA SER A 35 25.84 -48.45 -17.12
C SER A 35 26.11 -49.22 -18.40
N ASP A 36 26.91 -48.68 -19.31
CA ASP A 36 27.49 -49.47 -20.41
C ASP A 36 28.99 -49.17 -20.52
N ASN A 37 29.77 -50.25 -20.42
CA ASN A 37 31.19 -50.31 -20.61
C ASN A 37 31.44 -51.03 -21.94
N ASN A 38 31.67 -50.31 -23.05
CA ASN A 38 32.57 -50.77 -24.13
C ASN A 38 32.86 -49.69 -25.20
N THR A 39 34.16 -49.48 -25.43
CA THR A 39 34.90 -49.19 -26.69
C THR A 39 34.14 -48.81 -27.99
N GLY A 40 34.43 -47.60 -28.50
CA GLY A 40 34.68 -47.35 -29.92
C GLY A 40 33.62 -46.63 -30.77
N GLY A 41 33.96 -45.43 -31.27
CA GLY A 41 33.63 -44.98 -32.63
C GLY A 41 32.45 -44.02 -32.85
N GLY A 42 32.77 -42.73 -33.02
CA GLY A 42 32.32 -41.97 -34.19
C GLY A 42 30.89 -41.43 -34.31
N ASN A 43 30.75 -40.16 -33.93
CA ASN A 43 30.09 -39.06 -34.67
C ASN A 43 28.56 -38.80 -34.56
N ASN A 44 28.28 -37.62 -33.97
CA ASN A 44 27.30 -36.59 -34.37
C ASN A 44 25.79 -36.90 -34.31
N GLY A 45 25.25 -36.87 -33.10
CA GLY A 45 23.92 -36.32 -32.80
C GLY A 45 24.10 -35.25 -31.74
N GLY A 46 23.96 -33.98 -32.10
CA GLY A 46 24.20 -32.86 -31.19
C GLY A 46 23.14 -32.81 -30.10
N ASP A 47 23.44 -33.39 -28.95
CA ASP A 47 22.83 -32.99 -27.69
C ASP A 47 23.25 -31.53 -27.46
N THR A 48 22.34 -30.60 -27.70
CA THR A 48 22.41 -29.28 -27.07
C THR A 48 22.35 -29.53 -25.56
N GLN A 49 23.50 -29.61 -24.90
CA GLN A 49 23.58 -29.42 -23.46
C GLN A 49 23.07 -28.00 -23.20
N THR A 50 21.81 -27.89 -22.78
CA THR A 50 21.28 -26.64 -22.27
C THR A 50 22.07 -26.31 -21.02
N GLN A 51 22.94 -25.30 -21.11
CA GLN A 51 23.72 -24.84 -19.96
C GLN A 51 22.73 -24.34 -18.91
N LYS A 52 22.74 -24.98 -17.74
CA LYS A 52 21.84 -24.60 -16.65
C LYS A 52 22.27 -23.27 -16.06
N VAL A 53 21.29 -22.52 -15.57
CA VAL A 53 21.51 -21.28 -14.83
C VAL A 53 21.70 -21.62 -13.35
N SER A 54 22.86 -21.30 -12.80
CA SER A 54 23.11 -21.40 -11.35
C SER A 54 22.66 -20.13 -10.66
N LEU A 55 21.75 -20.27 -9.69
CA LEU A 55 21.19 -19.16 -8.92
C LEU A 55 21.58 -19.30 -7.45
N GLN A 56 21.99 -18.18 -6.85
CA GLN A 56 22.17 -18.11 -5.41
C GLN A 56 21.27 -17.03 -4.82
N LEU A 57 20.41 -17.41 -3.89
CA LEU A 57 19.53 -16.47 -3.19
C LEU A 57 20.38 -15.52 -2.33
N LYS A 58 20.10 -14.21 -2.40
CA LYS A 58 20.79 -13.20 -1.59
C LYS A 58 20.48 -13.36 -0.10
N ASP A 59 21.39 -12.88 0.75
CA ASP A 59 21.20 -12.88 2.19
C ASP A 59 20.07 -11.94 2.65
N SER A 60 19.98 -10.79 1.99
CA SER A 60 18.98 -9.76 2.21
C SER A 60 18.45 -9.25 0.88
N VAL A 61 17.17 -8.98 0.83
CA VAL A 61 16.45 -8.34 -0.26
C VAL A 61 15.76 -7.12 0.32
N ASP A 62 16.26 -5.95 -0.04
CA ASP A 62 15.76 -4.65 0.40
C ASP A 62 15.04 -3.97 -0.77
N LEU A 63 13.72 -3.87 -0.66
CA LEU A 63 12.83 -3.39 -1.70
C LEU A 63 12.06 -2.15 -1.26
N LYS A 64 11.53 -1.45 -2.26
CA LYS A 64 10.66 -0.30 -2.08
C LYS A 64 9.70 -0.17 -3.25
N GLY A 65 8.49 0.29 -2.97
CA GLY A 65 7.49 0.53 -4.01
C GLY A 65 6.07 0.60 -3.48
N SER A 66 5.08 0.45 -4.35
CA SER A 66 3.65 0.49 -4.00
C SER A 66 3.22 -0.64 -3.08
N LEU A 67 2.16 -0.41 -2.31
CA LEU A 67 1.47 -1.45 -1.52
C LEU A 67 1.03 -2.64 -2.39
N SER A 68 0.62 -2.36 -3.63
CA SER A 68 0.11 -3.37 -4.59
C SER A 68 1.09 -4.51 -4.91
N LYS A 69 2.38 -4.34 -4.61
CA LYS A 69 3.42 -5.38 -4.76
C LYS A 69 3.43 -6.42 -3.64
N ILE A 70 2.84 -6.11 -2.50
CA ILE A 70 2.80 -7.02 -1.33
C ILE A 70 1.38 -7.28 -0.82
N PHE A 71 0.40 -6.50 -1.30
CA PHE A 71 -1.01 -6.66 -0.97
C PHE A 71 -1.88 -6.37 -2.20
N ASP A 72 -2.80 -7.25 -2.54
CA ASP A 72 -3.66 -7.09 -3.72
C ASP A 72 -4.83 -6.15 -3.41
N THR A 73 -4.69 -4.91 -3.85
CA THR A 73 -5.64 -3.80 -3.68
C THR A 73 -6.78 -3.82 -4.70
N GLU A 74 -6.60 -4.47 -5.84
CA GLU A 74 -7.55 -4.52 -6.96
C GLU A 74 -8.68 -5.54 -6.73
N ALA A 75 -8.42 -6.57 -5.92
CA ALA A 75 -9.40 -7.60 -5.64
C ALA A 75 -10.62 -7.06 -4.86
N THR A 76 -11.74 -6.97 -5.57
CA THR A 76 -13.06 -6.57 -5.02
C THR A 76 -13.72 -7.60 -4.10
N ASN A 77 -13.19 -8.83 -4.03
CA ASN A 77 -13.64 -9.85 -3.09
C ASN A 77 -12.46 -10.70 -2.58
N ALA A 78 -12.60 -11.24 -1.38
CA ALA A 78 -11.53 -11.99 -0.72
C ALA A 78 -11.12 -13.26 -1.48
N SER A 79 -12.05 -13.92 -2.17
CA SER A 79 -11.79 -15.19 -2.87
C SER A 79 -10.96 -15.00 -4.15
N SER A 80 -10.92 -13.81 -4.73
CA SER A 80 -10.12 -13.49 -5.90
C SER A 80 -8.80 -12.80 -5.56
N ARG A 81 -8.53 -12.53 -4.28
CA ARG A 81 -7.35 -11.80 -3.83
C ARG A 81 -6.11 -12.67 -3.93
N LYS A 82 -5.06 -12.17 -4.58
CA LYS A 82 -3.75 -12.81 -4.57
C LYS A 82 -3.14 -12.74 -3.16
N SER A 83 -2.49 -13.82 -2.75
CA SER A 83 -1.73 -13.82 -1.51
C SER A 83 -0.45 -12.99 -1.64
N THR A 84 0.10 -12.49 -0.54
CA THR A 84 1.42 -11.85 -0.52
C THR A 84 2.52 -12.77 -1.07
N ASN A 85 2.47 -14.07 -0.77
CA ASN A 85 3.36 -15.07 -1.36
C ASN A 85 3.27 -15.06 -2.91
N THR A 86 2.06 -14.98 -3.46
CA THR A 86 1.82 -14.92 -4.91
C THR A 86 2.42 -13.65 -5.51
N LEU A 87 2.18 -12.49 -4.89
CA LEU A 87 2.70 -11.20 -5.39
C LEU A 87 4.23 -11.15 -5.37
N ILE A 88 4.86 -11.64 -4.30
CA ILE A 88 6.33 -11.75 -4.22
C ILE A 88 6.87 -12.73 -5.28
N SER A 89 6.19 -13.87 -5.49
CA SER A 89 6.55 -14.82 -6.56
C SER A 89 6.49 -14.18 -7.95
N GLU A 90 5.46 -13.37 -8.22
CA GLU A 90 5.34 -12.61 -9.47
C GLU A 90 6.46 -11.57 -9.62
N ASP A 91 6.85 -10.88 -8.54
CA ASP A 91 7.95 -9.91 -8.58
C ASP A 91 9.31 -10.58 -8.79
N ILE A 92 9.56 -11.73 -8.15
CA ILE A 92 10.77 -12.55 -8.38
C ILE A 92 10.91 -12.91 -9.87
N LYS A 93 9.81 -13.31 -10.52
CA LYS A 93 9.81 -13.62 -11.95
C LYS A 93 10.06 -12.40 -12.83
N ALA A 94 9.60 -11.23 -12.41
CA ALA A 94 9.78 -9.99 -13.15
C ALA A 94 11.22 -9.43 -12.99
N ASN A 95 11.79 -9.58 -11.80
CA ASN A 95 13.01 -8.88 -11.35
C ASN A 95 14.00 -9.83 -10.64
N PRO A 96 14.45 -10.93 -11.28
CA PRO A 96 15.23 -11.95 -10.60
C PRO A 96 16.59 -11.46 -10.07
N GLY A 97 17.22 -10.49 -10.75
CA GLY A 97 18.47 -9.88 -10.28
C GLY A 97 18.36 -9.14 -8.96
N THR A 98 17.13 -8.82 -8.52
CA THR A 98 16.89 -8.26 -7.19
C THR A 98 17.05 -9.31 -6.10
N TYR A 99 16.67 -10.56 -6.37
CA TYR A 99 16.61 -11.65 -5.38
C TYR A 99 17.80 -12.59 -5.44
N PHE A 100 18.38 -12.79 -6.62
CA PHE A 100 19.45 -13.76 -6.86
C PHE A 100 20.74 -13.09 -7.33
N THR A 101 21.86 -13.70 -6.99
CA THR A 101 23.14 -13.51 -7.67
C THR A 101 23.34 -14.63 -8.69
N PHE A 102 23.95 -14.29 -9.82
CA PHE A 102 24.29 -15.21 -10.91
C PHE A 102 25.61 -14.76 -11.55
N THR A 103 26.49 -15.71 -11.88
CA THR A 103 27.89 -15.42 -12.25
C THR A 103 28.25 -15.79 -13.69
N GLU A 104 27.47 -16.64 -14.35
CA GLU A 104 27.85 -17.24 -15.64
C GLU A 104 26.88 -16.94 -16.79
N THR A 105 25.93 -16.02 -16.59
CA THR A 105 24.87 -15.74 -17.57
C THR A 105 24.40 -14.28 -17.50
N THR A 106 23.66 -13.86 -18.52
CA THR A 106 23.08 -12.51 -18.60
C THR A 106 21.77 -12.42 -17.80
N GLU A 107 21.42 -11.21 -17.36
CA GLU A 107 20.16 -10.98 -16.64
C GLU A 107 18.94 -11.35 -17.50
N GLU A 108 18.99 -11.09 -18.81
CA GLU A 108 17.94 -11.46 -19.74
C GLU A 108 17.73 -12.98 -19.78
N THR A 109 18.81 -13.77 -19.86
CA THR A 109 18.73 -15.24 -19.85
C THR A 109 18.19 -15.76 -18.52
N VAL A 110 18.61 -15.17 -17.40
CA VAL A 110 18.09 -15.51 -16.06
C VAL A 110 16.59 -15.24 -15.99
N LYS A 111 16.16 -14.08 -16.49
CA LYS A 111 14.76 -13.65 -16.50
C LYS A 111 13.90 -14.58 -17.34
N GLU A 112 14.32 -14.93 -18.55
CA GLU A 112 13.61 -15.90 -19.39
C GLU A 112 13.51 -17.28 -18.71
N THR A 113 14.58 -17.72 -18.05
CA THR A 113 14.63 -19.02 -17.36
C THR A 113 13.68 -19.05 -16.16
N ILE A 114 13.68 -18.01 -15.32
CA ILE A 114 12.86 -17.94 -14.10
C ILE A 114 11.39 -17.68 -14.42
N GLN A 115 11.07 -16.93 -15.48
CA GLN A 115 9.67 -16.73 -15.92
C GLN A 115 8.95 -18.08 -16.14
N ASN A 116 9.66 -19.02 -16.75
CA ASN A 116 9.18 -20.38 -17.04
C ASN A 116 9.32 -21.35 -15.86
N ALA A 117 10.00 -20.95 -14.77
CA ALA A 117 10.20 -21.78 -13.60
C ALA A 117 8.99 -21.76 -12.64
N THR A 118 8.94 -22.76 -11.77
CA THR A 118 8.06 -22.73 -10.59
C THR A 118 8.78 -21.97 -9.48
N VAL A 119 8.16 -20.88 -9.00
CA VAL A 119 8.67 -20.05 -7.91
C VAL A 119 7.71 -20.17 -6.73
N GLU A 120 8.14 -20.89 -5.70
CA GLU A 120 7.41 -21.06 -4.45
C GLU A 120 7.95 -20.06 -3.43
N VAL A 121 7.04 -19.29 -2.83
CA VAL A 121 7.33 -18.32 -1.77
C VAL A 121 6.48 -18.68 -0.56
N GLU A 122 7.11 -18.75 0.61
CA GLU A 122 6.46 -19.07 1.88
C GLU A 122 6.93 -18.08 2.96
N GLY A 123 6.12 -17.05 3.21
CA GLY A 123 6.35 -16.09 4.30
C GLY A 123 5.56 -16.36 5.58
N ASN A 124 4.61 -17.31 5.55
CA ASN A 124 3.65 -17.54 6.64
C ASN A 124 2.93 -16.25 7.06
N PHE A 125 2.43 -15.48 6.09
CA PHE A 125 1.73 -14.23 6.33
C PHE A 125 0.33 -14.49 6.90
N SER A 126 0.05 -13.97 8.09
CA SER A 126 -1.24 -14.08 8.76
C SER A 126 -1.98 -12.74 8.88
N SER A 127 -3.32 -12.82 8.87
CA SER A 127 -4.24 -11.70 9.12
C SER A 127 -5.44 -12.11 9.98
N SER A 128 -5.29 -13.22 10.70
CA SER A 128 -6.38 -13.89 11.42
C SER A 128 -6.90 -13.10 12.62
N SER A 129 -6.07 -12.22 13.20
CA SER A 129 -6.42 -11.41 14.38
C SER A 129 -7.32 -10.21 14.09
N TRP A 130 -7.56 -9.93 12.81
CA TRP A 130 -8.41 -8.84 12.30
C TRP A 130 -9.80 -9.36 11.96
N GLU A 131 -10.60 -9.61 13.00
CA GLU A 131 -11.96 -10.14 12.89
C GLU A 131 -13.01 -9.05 13.10
N GLY A 132 -14.31 -9.37 12.96
CA GLY A 132 -15.40 -8.41 13.19
C GLY A 132 -15.94 -7.77 11.91
N GLN A 133 -16.41 -6.53 12.01
CA GLN A 133 -17.07 -5.81 10.90
C GLN A 133 -16.06 -5.39 9.82
N ALA A 134 -16.52 -5.33 8.57
CA ALA A 134 -15.72 -4.84 7.46
C ALA A 134 -15.79 -3.31 7.37
N TYR A 135 -14.71 -2.67 6.93
CA TYR A 135 -14.73 -1.23 6.63
C TYR A 135 -15.50 -0.94 5.34
N ASN A 136 -16.33 0.09 5.38
CA ASN A 136 -17.05 0.61 4.22
C ASN A 136 -16.42 1.96 3.82
N GLN A 137 -15.76 1.98 2.66
CA GLN A 137 -15.09 3.17 2.13
C GLN A 137 -16.08 4.32 1.82
N GLU A 138 -17.31 4.02 1.41
CA GLU A 138 -18.31 5.05 1.07
C GLU A 138 -18.76 5.82 2.31
N SER A 139 -18.97 5.11 3.42
CA SER A 139 -19.40 5.73 4.68
C SER A 139 -18.23 6.13 5.59
N GLY A 140 -17.03 5.60 5.33
CA GLY A 140 -15.86 5.77 6.19
C GLY A 140 -16.05 5.18 7.59
N ASN A 141 -16.77 4.06 7.70
CA ASN A 141 -17.16 3.42 8.96
C ASN A 141 -17.17 1.89 8.83
N TRP A 142 -17.28 1.15 9.95
CA TRP A 142 -17.29 -0.31 9.95
C TRP A 142 -18.71 -0.88 10.01
N GLY A 143 -19.00 -1.90 9.21
CA GLY A 143 -20.26 -2.63 9.21
C GLY A 143 -21.25 -2.15 8.14
N ALA A 144 -22.44 -2.76 8.15
CA ALA A 144 -23.54 -2.42 7.25
C ALA A 144 -24.85 -2.23 8.03
N ASP A 145 -25.75 -1.44 7.45
CA ASP A 145 -27.12 -1.19 7.93
C ASP A 145 -27.21 -0.81 9.42
N SER A 146 -27.88 -1.63 10.24
CA SER A 146 -28.11 -1.36 11.68
C SER A 146 -26.96 -1.79 12.60
N SER A 147 -25.85 -2.29 12.05
CA SER A 147 -24.67 -2.75 12.80
C SER A 147 -23.42 -1.89 12.59
N VAL A 148 -23.63 -0.66 12.09
CA VAL A 148 -22.55 0.27 11.77
C VAL A 148 -21.90 0.83 13.04
N VAL A 149 -20.59 0.71 13.14
CA VAL A 149 -19.76 1.45 14.09
C VAL A 149 -19.45 2.81 13.47
N THR A 150 -20.22 3.82 13.86
CA THR A 150 -20.01 5.20 13.40
C THR A 150 -18.98 5.89 14.28
N ILE A 151 -17.96 6.47 13.65
CA ILE A 151 -16.91 7.24 14.31
C ILE A 151 -17.06 8.71 13.92
N ASP A 152 -17.21 9.57 14.93
CA ASP A 152 -17.27 11.03 14.75
C ASP A 152 -16.00 11.51 14.01
N PRO A 153 -16.11 12.41 13.01
CA PRO A 153 -14.95 13.01 12.35
C PRO A 153 -13.88 13.55 13.30
N ALA A 154 -14.25 14.09 14.47
CA ALA A 154 -13.32 14.58 15.47
C ALA A 154 -12.49 13.47 16.17
N ASN A 155 -12.91 12.20 16.02
CA ASN A 155 -12.23 11.02 16.55
C ASN A 155 -11.49 10.23 15.46
N LYS A 156 -11.27 10.84 14.29
CA LYS A 156 -10.43 10.29 13.22
C LYS A 156 -9.07 10.97 13.26
N TYR A 157 -8.04 10.19 13.56
CA TYR A 157 -6.71 10.70 13.85
C TYR A 157 -5.71 10.12 12.86
N LEU A 158 -5.00 11.01 12.16
CA LEU A 158 -3.90 10.62 11.28
C LEU A 158 -2.69 10.19 12.12
N TYR A 159 -2.04 9.10 11.73
CA TYR A 159 -0.80 8.65 12.34
C TYR A 159 0.24 9.78 12.24
N PRO A 160 0.80 10.23 13.37
CA PRO A 160 1.66 11.41 13.35
C PRO A 160 2.96 11.17 12.60
N THR A 161 3.28 12.07 11.66
CA THR A 161 4.47 12.00 10.79
C THR A 161 5.81 12.10 11.54
N ASN A 162 5.78 12.52 12.81
CA ASN A 162 6.96 12.57 13.67
C ASN A 162 7.25 11.23 14.38
N LEU A 163 6.32 10.28 14.38
CA LEU A 163 6.55 8.92 14.87
C LEU A 163 7.32 8.08 13.85
N ASP A 164 7.88 6.96 14.29
CA ASP A 164 8.62 6.05 13.40
C ASP A 164 7.66 5.21 12.55
N GLN A 165 8.12 4.83 11.34
CA GLN A 165 7.41 3.86 10.52
C GLN A 165 7.24 2.55 11.29
N LEU A 166 6.07 1.93 11.20
CA LEU A 166 5.77 0.64 11.80
C LEU A 166 6.35 -0.47 10.94
N THR A 167 7.23 -1.28 11.52
CA THR A 167 7.80 -2.45 10.84
C THR A 167 7.18 -3.72 11.38
N PHE A 168 6.64 -4.56 10.49
CA PHE A 168 5.93 -5.79 10.86
C PHE A 168 6.16 -6.91 9.84
N LYS A 169 5.88 -8.15 10.25
CA LYS A 169 6.03 -9.33 9.39
C LYS A 169 4.79 -9.61 8.54
N ASP A 170 3.62 -9.38 9.10
CA ASP A 170 2.31 -9.60 8.48
C ASP A 170 1.25 -8.76 9.22
N LEU A 171 -0.03 -8.86 8.83
CA LEU A 171 -1.07 -8.04 9.44
C LEU A 171 -1.28 -8.38 10.92
N ASP A 172 -1.16 -9.64 11.33
CA ASP A 172 -1.22 -9.99 12.76
C ASP A 172 -0.02 -9.40 13.55
N GLY A 173 1.15 -9.36 12.91
CA GLY A 173 2.33 -8.65 13.39
C GLY A 173 2.12 -7.14 13.51
N LEU A 174 1.39 -6.51 12.58
CA LEU A 174 1.01 -5.09 12.68
C LEU A 174 0.13 -4.85 13.91
N LYS A 175 -0.88 -5.71 14.15
CA LYS A 175 -1.72 -5.61 15.36
C LYS A 175 -0.87 -5.69 16.63
N THR A 176 0.03 -6.67 16.65
CA THR A 176 0.96 -6.88 17.76
C THR A 176 1.86 -5.67 17.99
N GLU A 177 2.40 -5.05 16.93
CA GLU A 177 3.26 -3.87 17.06
C GLU A 177 2.48 -2.66 17.57
N LEU A 178 1.22 -2.48 17.17
CA LEU A 178 0.35 -1.42 17.71
C LEU A 178 0.02 -1.64 19.20
N GLU A 179 -0.22 -2.87 19.62
CA GLU A 179 -0.55 -3.24 21.00
C GLU A 179 0.68 -3.30 21.93
N LYS A 180 1.89 -3.34 21.36
CA LYS A 180 3.15 -3.39 22.11
C LYS A 180 3.32 -2.16 23.00
N THR A 181 3.73 -2.39 24.24
CA THR A 181 4.14 -1.32 25.16
C THR A 181 5.38 -0.62 24.62
N GLY A 182 5.24 0.66 24.33
CA GLY A 182 6.33 1.56 23.95
C GLY A 182 6.78 2.42 25.14
N THR A 183 7.00 3.71 24.87
CA THR A 183 7.52 4.68 25.83
C THR A 183 6.47 5.06 26.88
N ASN A 184 6.90 5.36 28.11
CA ASN A 184 6.04 5.86 29.19
C ASN A 184 4.86 4.92 29.57
N ASN A 185 5.04 3.60 29.43
CA ASN A 185 4.01 2.59 29.71
C ASN A 185 2.74 2.73 28.85
N LYS A 186 2.82 3.38 27.70
CA LYS A 186 1.75 3.47 26.70
C LYS A 186 2.00 2.47 25.60
N THR A 187 0.95 1.91 25.01
CA THR A 187 1.10 1.14 23.78
C THR A 187 1.50 2.08 22.62
N VAL A 188 2.08 1.53 21.56
CA VAL A 188 2.36 2.30 20.33
C VAL A 188 1.07 2.96 19.81
N LEU A 189 -0.04 2.22 19.83
CA LEU A 189 -1.38 2.71 19.48
C LEU A 189 -1.81 3.92 20.32
N GLN A 190 -1.72 3.82 21.65
CA GLN A 190 -2.09 4.91 22.55
C GLN A 190 -1.23 6.14 22.30
N ASN A 191 0.08 5.95 22.15
CA ASN A 191 1.00 7.05 21.89
C ASN A 191 0.69 7.74 20.55
N ALA A 192 0.34 6.98 19.51
CA ALA A 192 -0.06 7.51 18.22
C ALA A 192 -1.34 8.36 18.32
N LEU A 193 -2.39 7.83 18.96
CA LEU A 193 -3.64 8.56 19.16
C LEU A 193 -3.43 9.87 19.93
N GLU A 194 -2.75 9.82 21.08
CA GLU A 194 -2.53 11.01 21.90
C GLU A 194 -1.62 12.04 21.21
N THR A 195 -0.60 11.59 20.48
CA THR A 195 0.28 12.49 19.69
C THR A 195 -0.49 13.15 18.55
N ALA A 196 -1.49 12.46 17.98
CA ALA A 196 -2.41 13.03 16.99
C ALA A 196 -3.49 13.95 17.61
N GLY A 197 -3.49 14.13 18.93
CA GLY A 197 -4.41 15.02 19.65
C GLY A 197 -5.63 14.34 20.27
N ALA A 198 -5.70 13.00 20.26
CA ALA A 198 -6.74 12.29 21.01
C ALA A 198 -6.56 12.51 22.52
N THR A 199 -7.67 12.71 23.22
CA THR A 199 -7.70 12.70 24.68
C THR A 199 -8.24 11.36 25.15
N ILE A 200 -7.35 10.53 25.72
CA ILE A 200 -7.70 9.23 26.29
C ILE A 200 -7.99 9.40 27.78
N ASP A 201 -9.10 8.85 28.25
CA ASP A 201 -9.51 8.97 29.63
C ASP A 201 -8.54 8.23 30.56
N ALA A 202 -8.21 8.86 31.70
CA ALA A 202 -7.40 8.21 32.72
C ALA A 202 -8.08 6.90 33.21
N GLY A 203 -7.34 5.79 33.15
CA GLY A 203 -7.81 4.46 33.51
C GLY A 203 -8.66 3.76 32.46
N ALA A 204 -8.82 4.34 31.27
CA ALA A 204 -9.45 3.66 30.15
C ALA A 204 -8.56 2.58 29.55
N GLN A 205 -9.18 1.59 28.91
CA GLN A 205 -8.52 0.53 28.17
C GLN A 205 -8.81 0.69 26.68
N LEU A 206 -7.78 0.55 25.86
CA LEU A 206 -7.88 0.56 24.40
C LEU A 206 -7.80 -0.87 23.86
N SER A 207 -8.71 -1.24 22.96
CA SER A 207 -8.66 -2.48 22.18
C SER A 207 -8.80 -2.19 20.69
N ILE A 208 -8.10 -2.97 19.86
CA ILE A 208 -8.29 -2.94 18.41
C ILE A 208 -9.44 -3.87 18.06
N GLU A 209 -10.46 -3.31 17.42
CA GLU A 209 -11.67 -4.00 17.01
C GLU A 209 -11.78 -4.02 15.47
N ASN A 210 -12.59 -4.95 14.96
CA ASN A 210 -12.97 -5.02 13.55
C ASN A 210 -11.80 -5.32 12.59
N ARG A 211 -12.14 -5.51 11.31
CA ARG A 211 -11.15 -5.72 10.24
C ARG A 211 -10.50 -4.40 9.87
N LEU A 212 -9.28 -4.43 9.36
CA LEU A 212 -8.65 -3.25 8.76
C LEU A 212 -9.50 -2.67 7.62
N GLY A 213 -9.49 -1.34 7.53
CA GLY A 213 -9.98 -0.62 6.35
C GLY A 213 -8.82 -0.10 5.51
N LEU A 214 -9.07 0.11 4.22
CA LEU A 214 -8.13 0.75 3.30
C LEU A 214 -8.93 1.72 2.43
N THR A 215 -8.45 2.94 2.26
CA THR A 215 -9.04 3.96 1.40
C THR A 215 -8.01 4.40 0.36
N ASN A 216 -8.40 4.38 -0.93
CA ASN A 216 -7.57 4.80 -2.06
C ASN A 216 -6.17 4.16 -2.10
N ASP A 217 -6.02 2.96 -1.53
CA ASP A 217 -4.76 2.22 -1.45
C ASP A 217 -3.59 2.90 -0.69
N ASP A 218 -3.82 4.08 -0.11
CA ASP A 218 -2.78 4.88 0.56
C ASP A 218 -3.05 5.14 2.05
N LEU A 219 -4.27 4.89 2.55
CA LEU A 219 -4.64 5.11 3.95
C LEU A 219 -5.27 3.88 4.60
N LEU A 220 -4.56 3.30 5.57
CA LEU A 220 -5.03 2.19 6.39
C LEU A 220 -5.86 2.71 7.58
N HIS A 221 -7.00 2.10 7.84
CA HIS A 221 -7.90 2.45 8.94
C HIS A 221 -7.92 1.37 10.01
N VAL A 222 -7.69 1.76 11.26
CA VAL A 222 -7.72 0.90 12.44
C VAL A 222 -8.79 1.40 13.41
N ASN A 223 -9.80 0.57 13.66
CA ASN A 223 -10.83 0.88 14.65
C ASN A 223 -10.32 0.55 16.06
N VAL A 224 -10.27 1.57 16.90
CA VAL A 224 -9.83 1.45 18.29
C VAL A 224 -10.99 1.78 19.21
N LYS A 225 -11.35 0.84 20.07
CA LYS A 225 -12.36 1.02 21.08
C LYS A 225 -11.73 1.40 22.41
N GLU A 226 -12.20 2.50 22.98
CA GLU A 226 -11.92 2.91 24.34
C GLU A 226 -13.07 2.51 25.26
N THR A 227 -12.72 1.83 26.34
CA THR A 227 -13.66 1.40 27.38
C THR A 227 -13.20 1.90 28.74
N LYS A 228 -14.15 2.35 29.56
CA LYS A 228 -13.89 2.76 30.94
C LYS A 228 -15.12 2.52 31.80
N ALA A 229 -14.87 2.16 33.06
CA ALA A 229 -15.94 1.83 33.99
C ALA A 229 -16.89 3.02 34.16
N ASN A 230 -18.19 2.77 33.96
CA ASN A 230 -19.28 3.74 34.10
C ASN A 230 -19.27 4.91 33.11
N THR A 231 -18.57 4.80 31.98
CA THR A 231 -18.63 5.74 30.86
C THR A 231 -19.11 5.02 29.60
N ALA A 232 -19.68 5.77 28.65
CA ALA A 232 -19.98 5.22 27.35
C ALA A 232 -18.68 4.88 26.61
N ASP A 233 -18.69 3.76 25.89
CA ASP A 233 -17.57 3.39 25.02
C ASP A 233 -17.40 4.44 23.92
N LYS A 234 -16.14 4.69 23.56
CA LYS A 234 -15.78 5.61 22.48
C LYS A 234 -14.97 4.85 21.44
N ASN A 235 -15.18 5.16 20.16
CA ASN A 235 -14.39 4.58 19.07
C ASN A 235 -13.55 5.67 18.41
N TYR A 236 -12.35 5.27 17.99
CA TYR A 236 -11.41 6.07 17.22
C TYR A 236 -11.08 5.38 15.91
N ASP A 237 -10.83 6.17 14.88
CA ASP A 237 -10.23 5.73 13.62
C ASP A 237 -8.78 6.21 13.62
N LEU A 238 -7.83 5.31 13.88
CA LEU A 238 -6.42 5.60 13.64
C LEU A 238 -6.15 5.35 12.15
N GLN A 239 -5.84 6.43 11.44
CA GLN A 239 -5.60 6.46 10.01
C GLN A 239 -4.10 6.47 9.77
N ILE A 240 -3.54 5.37 9.29
CA ILE A 240 -2.10 5.21 9.08
C ILE A 240 -1.82 5.28 7.58
N PRO A 241 -1.09 6.30 7.09
CA PRO A 241 -0.59 6.28 5.73
C PRO A 241 0.16 4.97 5.46
N VAL A 242 -0.07 4.33 4.33
CA VAL A 242 0.61 3.06 4.04
C VAL A 242 2.11 3.26 3.88
N SER A 243 2.56 4.47 3.55
CA SER A 243 3.98 4.84 3.57
C SER A 243 4.59 4.88 4.97
N ASP A 244 3.80 4.85 6.05
CA ASP A 244 4.28 4.63 7.42
C ASP A 244 4.47 3.16 7.78
N LEU A 245 4.34 2.24 6.82
CA LEU A 245 4.38 0.81 7.04
C LEU A 245 5.56 0.17 6.28
N ASN A 246 6.30 -0.69 6.98
CA ASN A 246 7.37 -1.50 6.42
C ASN A 246 7.09 -2.99 6.67
N LEU A 247 7.21 -3.81 5.63
CA LEU A 247 7.15 -5.26 5.76
C LEU A 247 8.58 -5.80 5.97
N SER A 248 8.80 -6.58 7.04
CA SER A 248 10.09 -7.20 7.31
C SER A 248 9.91 -8.66 7.73
N VAL A 249 10.49 -9.57 6.95
CA VAL A 249 10.45 -11.02 7.17
C VAL A 249 11.88 -11.53 7.26
N SER A 250 12.31 -12.00 8.43
CA SER A 250 13.69 -12.43 8.65
C SER A 250 14.10 -13.64 7.80
N ASP A 251 13.17 -14.56 7.59
CA ASP A 251 13.42 -15.88 7.00
C ASP A 251 12.37 -16.22 5.93
N LEU A 252 12.20 -15.35 4.94
CA LEU A 252 11.30 -15.62 3.81
C LEU A 252 11.83 -16.80 3.01
N SER A 253 11.04 -17.87 2.88
CA SER A 253 11.44 -19.04 2.11
C SER A 253 11.12 -18.85 0.62
N ILE A 254 12.12 -19.00 -0.23
CA ILE A 254 12.03 -18.91 -1.68
C ILE A 254 12.66 -20.15 -2.30
N LYS A 255 11.91 -20.84 -3.16
CA LYS A 255 12.39 -21.99 -3.91
C LYS A 255 12.04 -21.84 -5.38
N VAL A 256 13.06 -21.95 -6.23
CA VAL A 256 12.92 -21.89 -7.69
C VAL A 256 13.28 -23.25 -8.26
N THR A 257 12.37 -23.83 -9.05
CA THR A 257 12.57 -25.14 -9.67
C THR A 257 12.26 -25.10 -11.16
N SER A 258 13.21 -25.59 -11.96
CA SER A 258 13.12 -25.76 -13.41
C SER A 258 14.23 -26.70 -13.86
N ASP A 259 14.04 -27.41 -14.97
CA ASP A 259 15.06 -28.30 -15.54
C ASP A 259 16.34 -27.53 -15.95
N ASN A 260 16.19 -26.24 -16.28
CA ASN A 260 17.25 -25.35 -16.72
C ASN A 260 17.89 -24.56 -15.56
N ILE A 261 17.57 -24.85 -14.31
CA ILE A 261 18.12 -24.19 -13.13
C ILE A 261 18.89 -25.21 -12.28
N GLU A 262 20.08 -24.83 -11.81
CA GLU A 262 20.74 -25.55 -10.73
C GLU A 262 20.21 -25.04 -9.39
N THR A 263 19.68 -25.95 -8.59
CA THR A 263 19.12 -25.62 -7.27
C THR A 263 20.25 -25.15 -6.34
N GLY A 264 20.17 -23.90 -5.89
CA GLY A 264 21.03 -23.39 -4.82
C GLY A 264 20.69 -24.02 -3.46
N GLU A 265 21.68 -24.15 -2.58
CA GLU A 265 21.50 -24.71 -1.23
C GLU A 265 20.71 -23.78 -0.30
N LYS A 266 20.78 -22.47 -0.54
CA LYS A 266 20.11 -21.44 0.27
C LYS A 266 18.69 -21.20 -0.22
N THR A 267 17.73 -21.39 0.68
CA THR A 267 16.29 -21.22 0.39
C THR A 267 15.61 -20.14 1.23
N THR A 268 16.32 -19.46 2.15
CA THR A 268 15.75 -18.38 2.97
C THR A 268 16.50 -17.07 2.77
N THR A 269 15.80 -15.94 2.89
CA THR A 269 16.39 -14.60 2.81
C THR A 269 15.69 -13.66 3.78
N LYS A 270 16.41 -12.63 4.24
CA LYS A 270 15.76 -11.49 4.88
C LYS A 270 15.08 -10.65 3.81
N TYR A 271 13.78 -10.42 3.95
CA TYR A 271 12.99 -9.64 3.01
C TYR A 271 12.46 -8.40 3.71
N ASP A 272 12.95 -7.24 3.30
CA ASP A 272 12.49 -5.94 3.75
C ASP A 272 11.83 -5.19 2.58
N TYR A 273 10.64 -4.66 2.81
CA TYR A 273 9.89 -3.89 1.81
C TYR A 273 9.35 -2.60 2.43
N ASN A 274 9.89 -1.48 1.96
CA ASN A 274 9.46 -0.14 2.35
C ASN A 274 8.34 0.32 1.42
N ILE A 275 7.15 0.52 1.98
CA ILE A 275 6.00 0.97 1.20
C ILE A 275 6.18 2.46 0.92
N GLY A 276 6.20 2.81 -0.36
CA GLY A 276 6.41 4.19 -0.79
C GLY A 276 5.13 5.03 -0.79
N ILE A 277 5.29 6.35 -0.82
CA ILE A 277 4.22 7.33 -0.96
C ILE A 277 3.58 7.18 -2.35
N ASP A 278 2.26 7.02 -2.42
CA ASP A 278 1.54 7.10 -3.69
C ASP A 278 1.42 8.56 -4.15
N PRO A 279 1.94 8.93 -5.35
CA PRO A 279 1.80 10.29 -5.85
C PRO A 279 0.40 10.60 -6.40
N THR A 280 -0.51 9.63 -6.46
CA THR A 280 -1.85 9.79 -7.04
C THR A 280 -2.73 10.65 -6.14
N THR A 281 -3.31 11.71 -6.70
CA THR A 281 -4.24 12.58 -5.96
C THR A 281 -5.67 12.07 -6.05
N HIS A 282 -6.39 12.13 -4.93
CA HIS A 282 -7.81 11.78 -4.83
C HIS A 282 -8.69 13.01 -4.48
N TYR A 283 -8.24 14.19 -4.89
CA TYR A 283 -8.86 15.46 -4.52
C TYR A 283 -10.30 15.57 -5.02
N VAL A 284 -11.20 15.95 -4.11
CA VAL A 284 -12.59 16.30 -4.39
C VAL A 284 -12.87 17.66 -3.76
N GLN A 285 -13.09 18.68 -4.60
CA GLN A 285 -13.29 20.08 -4.16
C GLN A 285 -14.49 20.28 -3.22
N GLY A 286 -15.47 19.38 -3.26
CA GLY A 286 -16.71 19.52 -2.50
C GLY A 286 -17.60 20.63 -3.07
N THR A 287 -18.31 21.34 -2.20
CA THR A 287 -19.29 22.38 -2.60
C THR A 287 -18.70 23.79 -2.66
N THR A 288 -17.52 24.01 -2.05
CA THR A 288 -16.88 25.32 -2.02
C THR A 288 -16.37 25.67 -3.40
N LYS A 289 -16.73 26.86 -3.89
CA LYS A 289 -16.35 27.32 -5.23
C LYS A 289 -15.69 28.69 -5.13
N PRO A 290 -14.35 28.76 -5.12
CA PRO A 290 -13.61 30.01 -5.13
C PRO A 290 -14.00 30.88 -6.33
N SER A 291 -13.89 32.19 -6.18
CA SER A 291 -14.33 33.16 -7.19
C SER A 291 -13.28 34.21 -7.49
N ALA A 292 -13.20 34.63 -8.76
CA ALA A 292 -12.38 35.76 -9.20
C ALA A 292 -13.18 36.69 -10.12
N ASN A 293 -12.80 37.97 -10.14
CA ASN A 293 -13.49 38.98 -10.97
C ASN A 293 -13.27 38.72 -12.47
N ASP A 294 -12.09 38.27 -12.85
CA ASP A 294 -11.68 37.91 -14.21
C ASP A 294 -10.57 36.85 -14.18
N GLU A 295 -10.19 36.32 -15.34
CA GLU A 295 -9.11 35.31 -15.42
C GLU A 295 -7.74 35.86 -15.03
N ALA A 296 -7.51 37.17 -15.19
CA ALA A 296 -6.23 37.80 -14.88
C ALA A 296 -6.03 38.03 -13.36
N SER A 297 -7.11 37.98 -12.58
CA SER A 297 -7.13 38.16 -11.14
C SER A 297 -7.14 36.84 -10.35
N VAL A 298 -7.01 35.70 -11.03
CA VAL A 298 -6.88 34.39 -10.37
C VAL A 298 -5.55 34.31 -9.63
N ASP A 299 -5.63 34.24 -8.31
CA ASP A 299 -4.50 34.12 -7.41
C ASP A 299 -4.53 32.76 -6.71
N VAL A 300 -3.44 31.99 -6.81
CA VAL A 300 -3.36 30.64 -6.24
C VAL A 300 -3.49 30.63 -4.71
N ASN A 301 -2.91 31.62 -4.02
CA ASN A 301 -2.95 31.70 -2.57
C ASN A 301 -4.37 31.98 -2.10
N LYS A 302 -5.09 32.87 -2.79
CA LYS A 302 -6.48 33.15 -2.46
C LYS A 302 -7.39 31.94 -2.71
N VAL A 303 -7.17 31.23 -3.82
CA VAL A 303 -7.91 30.00 -4.14
C VAL A 303 -7.66 28.91 -3.08
N LEU A 304 -6.41 28.72 -2.65
CA LEU A 304 -6.07 27.74 -1.62
C LEU A 304 -6.64 28.13 -0.24
N GLU A 305 -6.63 29.41 0.12
CA GLU A 305 -7.28 29.91 1.36
C GLU A 305 -8.80 29.65 1.32
N ASP A 306 -9.46 29.98 0.22
CA ASP A 306 -10.91 29.78 0.07
C ASP A 306 -11.30 28.29 0.16
N LEU A 307 -10.39 27.39 -0.23
CA LEU A 307 -10.55 25.93 -0.12
C LEU A 307 -10.12 25.37 1.25
N SER A 308 -9.69 26.22 2.18
CA SER A 308 -9.11 25.82 3.49
C SER A 308 -7.87 24.93 3.36
N LEU A 309 -7.08 25.14 2.30
CA LEU A 309 -5.80 24.47 2.03
C LEU A 309 -4.58 25.38 2.32
N ALA A 310 -4.84 26.64 2.64
CA ALA A 310 -3.88 27.59 3.18
C ALA A 310 -4.47 28.25 4.43
N THR A 311 -3.60 28.60 5.37
CA THR A 311 -3.94 29.24 6.64
C THR A 311 -4.17 30.74 6.53
N ASP A 312 -3.66 31.36 5.47
CA ASP A 312 -3.83 32.78 5.18
C ASP A 312 -3.81 33.09 3.67
N ALA A 313 -4.30 34.29 3.32
CA ALA A 313 -4.26 34.83 1.97
C ALA A 313 -2.82 35.11 1.44
N ASN A 314 -1.80 35.06 2.30
CA ASN A 314 -0.41 35.29 1.90
C ASN A 314 0.25 34.02 1.35
N GLY A 315 -0.44 32.87 1.38
CA GLY A 315 0.02 31.62 0.81
C GLY A 315 0.71 30.69 1.80
N THR A 316 0.52 30.89 3.11
CA THR A 316 1.00 29.93 4.11
C THR A 316 0.16 28.65 4.02
N LEU A 317 0.68 27.64 3.31
CA LEU A 317 0.00 26.35 3.09
C LEU A 317 -0.32 25.64 4.42
N ASP A 318 -1.52 25.07 4.50
CA ASP A 318 -1.88 24.14 5.57
C ASP A 318 -1.54 22.72 5.11
N ASN A 319 -0.35 22.25 5.50
CA ASN A 319 0.15 20.95 5.05
C ASN A 319 -0.75 19.80 5.54
N GLU A 320 -1.34 19.90 6.72
CA GLU A 320 -2.22 18.85 7.26
C GLU A 320 -3.53 18.78 6.48
N ALA A 321 -4.10 19.93 6.13
CA ALA A 321 -5.27 19.99 5.25
C ALA A 321 -4.95 19.45 3.85
N LEU A 322 -3.79 19.81 3.29
CA LEU A 322 -3.35 19.37 1.97
C LEU A 322 -3.14 17.86 1.88
N ILE A 323 -2.40 17.23 2.79
CA ILE A 323 -2.16 15.77 2.73
C ILE A 323 -3.48 15.00 2.83
N LYS A 324 -4.43 15.47 3.66
CA LYS A 324 -5.76 14.85 3.80
C LYS A 324 -6.64 15.07 2.56
N ALA A 325 -6.63 16.27 2.00
CA ALA A 325 -7.46 16.61 0.84
C ALA A 325 -6.96 15.94 -0.45
N LEU A 326 -5.64 15.87 -0.62
CA LEU A 326 -5.03 15.28 -1.82
C LEU A 326 -4.87 13.76 -1.69
N GLY A 327 -4.80 13.22 -0.47
CA GLY A 327 -4.51 11.82 -0.23
C GLY A 327 -3.07 11.45 -0.62
N VAL A 328 -2.14 12.39 -0.44
CA VAL A 328 -0.70 12.17 -0.65
C VAL A 328 -0.02 12.49 0.68
N TYR A 329 0.30 11.45 1.45
CA TYR A 329 0.78 11.57 2.82
C TYR A 329 2.32 11.61 2.91
N ASN A 330 2.83 11.94 4.10
CA ASN A 330 4.27 11.95 4.41
C ASN A 330 5.13 12.85 3.51
N VAL A 331 4.53 13.95 3.06
CA VAL A 331 5.18 15.00 2.27
C VAL A 331 4.98 16.38 2.90
N GLN A 332 5.87 17.29 2.56
CA GLN A 332 5.71 18.72 2.73
C GLN A 332 5.41 19.35 1.37
N PHE A 333 4.26 20.04 1.27
CA PHE A 333 3.90 20.82 0.10
C PHE A 333 4.51 22.22 0.13
N SER A 334 4.85 22.74 -1.04
CA SER A 334 5.38 24.09 -1.23
C SER A 334 5.14 24.61 -2.66
N ASN A 335 5.52 25.86 -2.92
CA ASN A 335 5.58 26.47 -4.25
C ASN A 335 4.29 26.31 -5.08
N PRO A 336 3.14 26.76 -4.57
CA PRO A 336 1.88 26.64 -5.30
C PRO A 336 1.90 27.48 -6.58
N THR A 337 1.40 26.89 -7.66
CA THR A 337 1.13 27.58 -8.92
C THR A 337 -0.24 27.18 -9.46
N ILE A 338 -0.84 28.03 -10.28
CA ILE A 338 -2.15 27.77 -10.87
C ILE A 338 -2.11 28.12 -12.35
N ALA A 339 -2.71 27.26 -13.18
CA ALA A 339 -2.84 27.48 -14.60
C ALA A 339 -4.23 27.09 -15.08
N LYS A 340 -4.80 27.88 -16.00
CA LYS A 340 -6.08 27.55 -16.62
C LYS A 340 -5.97 26.23 -17.38
N LYS A 341 -6.88 25.29 -17.12
CA LYS A 341 -6.90 24.01 -17.83
C LYS A 341 -7.37 24.24 -19.26
N ALA A 342 -6.56 23.82 -20.23
CA ALA A 342 -6.89 23.97 -21.64
C ALA A 342 -8.19 23.19 -21.95
N THR A 343 -9.22 23.90 -22.43
CA THR A 343 -10.51 23.31 -22.80
C THR A 343 -10.59 23.15 -24.31
N THR A 344 -10.95 21.96 -24.78
CA THR A 344 -11.12 21.66 -26.21
C THR A 344 -12.52 22.00 -26.75
N THR A 345 -13.43 22.48 -25.89
CA THR A 345 -14.86 22.66 -26.23
C THR A 345 -15.43 23.93 -25.63
N ARG A 346 -16.17 24.71 -26.46
CA ARG A 346 -16.91 25.94 -26.08
C ARG A 346 -18.15 25.62 -25.21
N ALA A 347 -17.97 25.09 -24.01
CA ALA A 347 -19.03 25.13 -23.01
C ALA A 347 -18.89 26.42 -22.19
N ILE A 348 -20.00 27.12 -21.97
CA ILE A 348 -20.08 28.27 -21.08
C ILE A 348 -20.44 27.73 -19.70
N GLU A 349 -19.50 27.11 -19.02
CA GLU A 349 -19.61 26.76 -17.60
C GLU A 349 -18.24 26.95 -16.96
N ASP A 350 -18.25 27.34 -15.69
CA ASP A 350 -17.23 27.08 -14.68
C ASP A 350 -15.80 26.82 -15.18
N THR A 351 -14.91 27.79 -14.96
CA THR A 351 -13.55 27.68 -15.49
C THR A 351 -12.72 26.78 -14.58
N VAL A 352 -12.19 25.70 -15.14
CA VAL A 352 -11.31 24.76 -14.44
C VAL A 352 -9.86 25.24 -14.54
N TYR A 353 -9.18 25.22 -13.41
CA TYR A 353 -7.76 25.50 -13.26
C TYR A 353 -7.08 24.27 -12.64
N THR A 354 -5.82 24.06 -13.01
CA THR A 354 -4.97 23.05 -12.40
C THR A 354 -4.01 23.76 -11.45
N ILE A 355 -4.07 23.40 -10.17
CA ILE A 355 -3.08 23.80 -9.17
C ILE A 355 -1.95 22.78 -9.20
N THR A 356 -0.71 23.26 -9.15
CA THR A 356 0.50 22.45 -9.00
C THR A 356 1.21 22.84 -7.71
N LEU A 357 1.55 21.85 -6.89
CA LEU A 357 2.35 21.99 -5.68
C LEU A 357 3.63 21.17 -5.83
N LYS A 358 4.72 21.65 -5.25
CA LYS A 358 5.93 20.83 -5.03
C LYS A 358 5.73 20.00 -3.77
N ALA A 359 5.82 18.68 -3.88
CA ALA A 359 5.79 17.76 -2.76
C ALA A 359 7.19 17.19 -2.52
N THR A 360 7.71 17.40 -1.31
CA THR A 360 8.98 16.81 -0.85
C THR A 360 8.67 15.81 0.25
N PRO A 361 9.08 14.53 0.13
CA PRO A 361 8.96 13.56 1.23
C PRO A 361 9.55 14.13 2.53
N THR A 362 8.84 13.94 3.65
CA THR A 362 9.22 14.52 4.94
C THR A 362 10.64 14.12 5.34
N ALA A 363 11.48 15.12 5.62
CA ALA A 363 12.88 14.90 6.01
C ALA A 363 12.98 14.10 7.32
N ASN A 364 14.08 13.34 7.46
CA ASN A 364 14.43 12.49 8.62
C ASN A 364 13.74 11.12 8.70
N LYS A 365 13.02 10.72 7.65
CA LYS A 365 12.49 9.36 7.50
C LYS A 365 12.91 8.81 6.14
N ASN A 366 12.95 7.48 6.02
CA ASN A 366 13.31 6.80 4.77
C ASN A 366 12.14 6.76 3.77
N TYR A 367 11.27 7.77 3.76
CA TYR A 367 10.15 7.81 2.82
C TYR A 367 10.67 7.96 1.40
N VAL A 368 10.08 7.17 0.53
CA VAL A 368 10.37 7.13 -0.89
C VAL A 368 9.07 7.11 -1.65
N TRP A 369 9.08 7.50 -2.89
CA TRP A 369 7.90 7.40 -3.75
C TRP A 369 7.70 5.97 -4.24
N SER A 370 6.44 5.55 -4.35
CA SER A 370 6.07 4.18 -4.69
C SER A 370 6.41 3.77 -6.13
N ASP A 371 6.55 4.73 -7.04
CA ASP A 371 6.71 4.51 -8.48
C ASP A 371 8.18 4.36 -8.92
N ASN A 372 9.10 5.05 -8.25
CA ASN A 372 10.52 5.08 -8.61
C ASN A 372 11.46 4.82 -7.43
N GLY A 373 10.94 4.75 -6.20
CA GLY A 373 11.71 4.48 -5.00
C GLY A 373 12.71 5.58 -4.62
N ASN A 374 12.65 6.78 -5.20
CA ASN A 374 13.50 7.90 -4.79
C ASN A 374 12.79 8.80 -3.76
N SER A 375 13.50 9.77 -3.19
CA SER A 375 12.94 10.77 -2.27
C SER A 375 12.99 12.18 -2.85
N GLU A 376 13.04 12.28 -4.18
CA GLU A 376 13.18 13.57 -4.87
C GLU A 376 11.88 14.38 -4.82
N GLU A 377 12.00 15.70 -4.80
CA GLU A 377 10.85 16.58 -4.93
C GLU A 377 10.15 16.37 -6.28
N ARG A 378 8.81 16.38 -6.29
CA ARG A 378 8.02 16.28 -7.53
C ARG A 378 6.81 17.20 -7.53
N ASP A 379 6.24 17.39 -8.71
CA ASP A 379 4.98 18.11 -8.90
C ASP A 379 3.79 17.20 -8.57
N ILE A 380 2.87 17.70 -7.75
CA ILE A 380 1.56 17.11 -7.48
C ILE A 380 0.50 18.10 -7.96
N THR A 381 -0.42 17.61 -8.77
CA THR A 381 -1.42 18.46 -9.44
C THR A 381 -2.82 18.04 -9.10
N PHE A 382 -3.71 19.00 -8.92
CA PHE A 382 -5.15 18.75 -8.78
C PHE A 382 -5.96 19.87 -9.42
N ASP A 383 -7.17 19.53 -9.84
CA ASP A 383 -8.05 20.47 -10.52
C ASP A 383 -9.01 21.14 -9.55
N VAL A 384 -9.25 22.43 -9.80
CA VAL A 384 -10.21 23.26 -9.08
C VAL A 384 -11.10 24.00 -10.07
N THR A 385 -12.34 24.18 -9.69
CA THR A 385 -13.37 24.86 -10.45
C THR A 385 -13.63 26.22 -9.82
N LEU A 386 -13.49 27.28 -10.61
CA LEU A 386 -13.66 28.66 -10.17
C LEU A 386 -14.88 29.31 -10.82
N ALA A 387 -15.56 30.19 -10.07
CA ALA A 387 -16.51 31.13 -10.61
C ALA A 387 -15.77 32.38 -11.12
N ILE A 388 -15.96 32.75 -12.39
CA ILE A 388 -15.33 33.94 -12.99
C ILE A 388 -16.42 34.96 -13.35
N GLY A 389 -16.22 36.23 -12.96
CA GLY A 389 -17.07 37.35 -13.39
C GLY A 389 -18.44 37.45 -12.71
N THR A 390 -18.66 36.70 -11.63
CA THR A 390 -19.87 36.79 -10.80
C THR A 390 -19.57 37.59 -9.53
N ASN A 391 -19.88 38.88 -9.54
CA ASN A 391 -20.12 39.65 -8.31
C ASN A 391 -21.61 39.56 -7.92
#